data_AF-A0A9Q7MN95-F1
#
_entry.id   AF-A0A9Q7MN95-F1
#
_cell.length_a   1.000
_cell.length_b   1.000
_cell.length_c   1.000
_cell.angle_alpha   90.00
_cell.angle_beta   90.00
_cell.angle_gamma   90.00
#
_symmetry.space_group_name_H-M   'P 1'
#
loop_
_entity.id
_entity.type
_entity.pdbx_description
1 polymer ?
#
loop_
_entity_poly.entity_id
_entity_poly.type
_entity_poly.pdbx_seq_one_letter_code
_entity_poly.pdbx_strand_id
1 'polypeptide(L)'
;MKENFLWGGALAASQCEGAYNLDGKGLSVSDVMLAGSKTKKRKRTDGIVAGEYYPSHEAINFYHYYKDDLQYFKEMGFNCLRVSIAWSRIYPNGDELEPNEKGLQFYDQLFDEMLKLDIEPVVTLSHYEMPYYLSRQYNGFFDRRCVDYFERFAITCFKRYSAKVKYWLTFNEINGMITNPYTGGGVIAKIDNNYLQTVLTACHHMFLAGAKAVKACHEIIPSAQIGCMIAFLCGYSATCKPDDVMFNHNFMDVNMFFTDVQVRGRYSNKALTWMSRYGIELPVIDGDEKILEQGKVDYIGFSYYQSITMSSDILDNLGSGGNLFSGAKNSYIKVSEWGWPIDPKGLRVSLNYLYDRYQIPLFIVENGLGAVDEISDDHQIHDNYRIDYLTQHVREMKKAVDLDGVELLGYTWWSPIDIVSYSTGEMKKRYGFIYVDKDNDGNGTLKRYIKDSFYVYQEIIRTNGECVDEKKRYTLNSQLKDVLEIKGLREIIKLVSEGKVTDLQLKLGGRLKINQLLDKFDVNDNNQRLIIDLLNRLEAK
;
A
#
# COMPACT_ATOMS: atom_id res chain seq x y z
N MET A 1 -17.57 8.44 10.41
CA MET A 1 -16.73 7.21 10.51
C MET A 1 -17.10 6.38 11.74
N LYS A 2 -17.05 5.03 11.65
CA LYS A 2 -17.31 4.12 12.79
C LYS A 2 -16.25 4.32 13.90
N GLU A 3 -16.60 4.05 15.17
CA GLU A 3 -15.66 4.17 16.31
C GLU A 3 -14.46 3.22 16.16
N ASN A 4 -14.68 2.00 15.67
CA ASN A 4 -13.64 0.97 15.49
C ASN A 4 -13.05 0.96 14.07
N PHE A 5 -12.97 2.12 13.41
CA PHE A 5 -12.40 2.21 12.07
C PHE A 5 -10.88 1.93 12.10
N LEU A 6 -10.41 1.07 11.21
CA LEU A 6 -9.00 0.67 11.17
C LEU A 6 -8.17 1.70 10.39
N TRP A 7 -7.46 2.57 11.10
CA TRP A 7 -6.52 3.54 10.55
C TRP A 7 -5.09 3.02 10.63
N GLY A 8 -4.36 3.07 9.52
CA GLY A 8 -2.99 2.60 9.51
C GLY A 8 -2.23 2.81 8.22
N GLY A 9 -1.25 1.95 7.99
CA GLY A 9 -0.44 1.94 6.77
C GLY A 9 -0.23 0.53 6.25
N ALA A 10 0.30 0.42 5.03
CA ALA A 10 0.54 -0.84 4.35
C ALA A 10 1.96 -0.95 3.84
N LEU A 11 2.59 -2.11 4.06
CA LEU A 11 3.92 -2.46 3.62
C LEU A 11 3.91 -3.84 2.95
N ALA A 12 4.86 -4.08 2.07
CA ALA A 12 5.15 -5.39 1.50
C ALA A 12 6.57 -5.80 1.90
N ALA A 13 6.75 -7.04 2.35
CA ALA A 13 8.00 -7.56 2.89
C ALA A 13 9.17 -7.38 1.90
N SER A 14 9.02 -7.81 0.65
CA SER A 14 10.04 -7.62 -0.41
C SER A 14 10.45 -6.16 -0.69
N GLN A 15 9.65 -5.17 -0.27
CA GLN A 15 9.92 -3.75 -0.49
C GLN A 15 10.53 -3.06 0.74
N CYS A 16 10.34 -3.60 1.95
CA CYS A 16 10.81 -2.99 3.19
C CYS A 16 11.81 -3.82 4.00
N GLU A 17 11.64 -5.14 4.09
CA GLU A 17 12.38 -5.98 5.03
C GLU A 17 13.88 -5.99 4.77
N GLY A 18 14.29 -6.25 3.53
CA GLY A 18 15.68 -6.54 3.21
C GLY A 18 16.10 -7.89 3.80
N ALA A 19 17.36 -8.00 4.21
CA ALA A 19 17.92 -9.23 4.80
C ALA A 19 17.57 -10.48 3.97
N TYR A 20 17.70 -10.37 2.64
CA TYR A 20 17.08 -11.30 1.69
C TYR A 20 17.59 -12.73 1.77
N ASN A 21 18.77 -12.94 2.35
CA ASN A 21 19.47 -14.22 2.49
C ASN A 21 19.80 -14.59 3.95
N LEU A 22 19.22 -13.88 4.93
CA LEU A 22 19.40 -14.20 6.34
C LEU A 22 18.40 -15.24 6.81
N ASP A 23 18.79 -15.98 7.87
CA ASP A 23 17.93 -16.90 8.61
C ASP A 23 17.17 -17.91 7.77
N GLY A 24 17.84 -18.41 6.72
CA GLY A 24 17.31 -19.45 5.86
C GLY A 24 16.29 -18.98 4.82
N LYS A 25 16.07 -17.66 4.68
CA LYS A 25 15.21 -17.13 3.61
C LYS A 25 15.75 -17.54 2.23
N GLY A 26 14.87 -18.10 1.40
CA GLY A 26 15.16 -18.39 -0.01
C GLY A 26 15.03 -17.16 -0.91
N LEU A 27 15.44 -17.29 -2.17
CA LEU A 27 15.22 -16.23 -3.15
C LEU A 27 13.73 -16.12 -3.48
N SER A 28 13.20 -14.90 -3.54
CA SER A 28 11.89 -14.60 -4.10
C SER A 28 12.01 -14.13 -5.56
N VAL A 29 10.89 -14.08 -6.27
CA VAL A 29 10.83 -13.46 -7.62
C VAL A 29 11.27 -11.99 -7.60
N SER A 30 11.16 -11.29 -6.48
CA SER A 30 11.61 -9.89 -6.32
C SER A 30 13.13 -9.79 -6.21
N ASP A 31 13.78 -10.81 -5.64
CA ASP A 31 15.23 -10.81 -5.37
C ASP A 31 16.09 -10.95 -6.62
N VAL A 32 15.49 -11.31 -7.76
CA VAL A 32 16.16 -11.40 -9.06
C VAL A 32 15.81 -10.22 -9.99
N MET A 33 15.18 -9.17 -9.44
CA MET A 33 14.76 -7.97 -10.18
C MET A 33 15.70 -6.79 -9.91
N LEU A 34 16.48 -6.42 -10.93
CA LEU A 34 17.33 -5.24 -10.90
C LEU A 34 16.51 -3.94 -10.76
N ALA A 35 17.18 -2.88 -10.33
CA ALA A 35 16.65 -1.53 -10.36
C ALA A 35 16.32 -1.11 -11.80
N GLY A 36 15.25 -0.32 -11.94
CA GLY A 36 14.88 0.39 -13.16
C GLY A 36 14.91 1.89 -12.89
N SER A 37 14.10 2.64 -13.64
CA SER A 37 13.86 4.05 -13.42
C SER A 37 12.52 4.45 -14.01
N LYS A 38 12.12 5.72 -13.85
CA LYS A 38 10.97 6.29 -14.56
C LYS A 38 10.96 6.03 -16.07
N THR A 39 12.13 5.91 -16.71
CA THR A 39 12.26 5.72 -18.17
C THR A 39 12.76 4.33 -18.57
N LYS A 40 13.22 3.50 -17.62
CA LYS A 40 13.78 2.18 -17.89
C LYS A 40 13.08 1.13 -17.04
N LYS A 41 12.46 0.13 -17.68
CA LYS A 41 11.84 -1.00 -16.98
C LYS A 41 12.89 -1.78 -16.17
N ARG A 42 12.48 -2.29 -15.01
CA ARG A 42 13.28 -3.24 -14.23
C ARG A 42 13.62 -4.46 -15.07
N LYS A 43 14.79 -5.05 -14.84
CA LYS A 43 15.27 -6.23 -15.57
C LYS A 43 15.34 -7.42 -14.63
N ARG A 44 14.77 -8.54 -15.07
CA ARG A 44 14.91 -9.84 -14.41
C ARG A 44 16.25 -10.48 -14.78
N THR A 45 16.86 -11.16 -13.82
CA THR A 45 18.07 -11.98 -14.00
C THR A 45 17.76 -13.46 -13.74
N ASP A 46 18.62 -14.36 -14.23
CA ASP A 46 18.54 -15.79 -13.92
C ASP A 46 19.38 -16.07 -12.67
N GLY A 47 18.75 -16.00 -11.51
CA GLY A 47 19.43 -15.98 -10.22
C GLY A 47 20.13 -14.65 -9.93
N ILE A 48 21.00 -14.64 -8.92
CA ILE A 48 21.76 -13.45 -8.52
C ILE A 48 23.03 -13.35 -9.36
N VAL A 49 23.22 -12.19 -9.99
CA VAL A 49 24.42 -11.86 -10.76
C VAL A 49 25.34 -11.00 -9.91
N ALA A 50 26.58 -11.44 -9.74
CA ALA A 50 27.57 -10.71 -8.95
C ALA A 50 27.86 -9.33 -9.55
N GLY A 51 27.90 -8.30 -8.70
CA GLY A 51 28.16 -6.91 -9.10
C GLY A 51 26.94 -6.13 -9.57
N GLU A 52 25.77 -6.76 -9.67
CA GLU A 52 24.51 -6.09 -9.99
C GLU A 52 23.77 -5.64 -8.71
N TYR A 53 22.97 -4.57 -8.83
CA TYR A 53 22.21 -4.02 -7.70
C TYR A 53 20.74 -4.47 -7.71
N TYR A 54 20.32 -5.08 -6.60
CA TYR A 54 18.98 -5.58 -6.36
C TYR A 54 18.35 -4.83 -5.18
N PRO A 55 17.45 -3.86 -5.42
CA PRO A 55 16.90 -3.01 -4.37
C PRO A 55 16.24 -3.76 -3.21
N SER A 56 15.63 -4.92 -3.46
CA SER A 56 14.96 -5.73 -2.41
C SER A 56 15.93 -6.38 -1.43
N HIS A 57 17.22 -6.50 -1.76
CA HIS A 57 18.19 -7.24 -0.95
C HIS A 57 18.41 -6.61 0.42
N GLU A 58 18.53 -5.29 0.44
CA GLU A 58 18.63 -4.49 1.65
C GLU A 58 17.34 -3.71 1.94
N ALA A 59 16.60 -3.29 0.90
CA ALA A 59 15.39 -2.48 1.03
C ALA A 59 15.63 -1.27 1.96
N ILE A 60 14.81 -1.11 3.01
CA ILE A 60 15.05 -0.14 4.10
C ILE A 60 15.50 -0.81 5.40
N ASN A 61 15.88 -2.07 5.31
CA ASN A 61 16.33 -2.90 6.42
C ASN A 61 15.30 -3.00 7.56
N PHE A 62 14.00 -3.00 7.23
CA PHE A 62 12.91 -3.14 8.21
C PHE A 62 13.06 -4.43 9.03
N TYR A 63 13.66 -5.48 8.46
CA TYR A 63 13.93 -6.74 9.17
C TYR A 63 14.68 -6.53 10.50
N HIS A 64 15.60 -5.57 10.56
CA HIS A 64 16.33 -5.24 11.80
C HIS A 64 15.74 -4.04 12.55
N TYR A 65 15.10 -3.10 11.84
CA TYR A 65 14.60 -1.84 12.41
C TYR A 65 13.11 -1.83 12.75
N TYR A 66 12.39 -2.94 12.56
CA TYR A 66 10.93 -2.95 12.71
C TYR A 66 10.45 -2.44 14.07
N LYS A 67 11.19 -2.68 15.17
CA LYS A 67 10.80 -2.18 16.49
C LYS A 67 10.77 -0.66 16.55
N ASP A 68 11.80 -0.01 16.01
CA ASP A 68 11.89 1.46 15.94
C ASP A 68 10.86 2.02 14.97
N ASP A 69 10.70 1.38 13.81
CA ASP A 69 9.72 1.78 12.80
C ASP A 69 8.28 1.68 13.32
N LEU A 70 7.96 0.64 14.12
CA LEU A 70 6.66 0.48 14.78
C LEU A 70 6.37 1.58 15.82
N GLN A 71 7.39 2.13 16.50
CA GLN A 71 7.19 3.24 17.43
C GLN A 71 6.68 4.49 16.70
N TYR A 72 7.21 4.78 15.50
CA TYR A 72 6.69 5.89 14.70
C TYR A 72 5.23 5.66 14.31
N PHE A 73 4.85 4.44 13.93
CA PHE A 73 3.45 4.13 13.60
C PHE A 73 2.52 4.27 14.81
N LYS A 74 2.96 3.84 16.01
CA LYS A 74 2.22 4.10 17.25
C LYS A 74 2.13 5.58 17.57
N GLU A 75 3.19 6.35 17.37
CA GLU A 75 3.19 7.81 17.55
C GLU A 75 2.16 8.47 16.61
N MET A 76 2.05 8.02 15.36
CA MET A 76 1.01 8.47 14.43
C MET A 76 -0.41 8.07 14.85
N GLY A 77 -0.56 7.17 15.83
CA GLY A 77 -1.85 6.70 16.32
C GLY A 77 -2.42 5.51 15.55
N PHE A 78 -1.59 4.77 14.80
CA PHE A 78 -2.07 3.59 14.07
C PHE A 78 -2.73 2.60 15.03
N ASN A 79 -3.87 2.05 14.61
CA ASN A 79 -4.52 0.93 15.28
C ASN A 79 -4.48 -0.35 14.42
N CYS A 80 -3.98 -0.25 13.19
CA CYS A 80 -3.63 -1.40 12.36
C CYS A 80 -2.38 -1.11 11.51
N LEU A 81 -1.72 -2.18 11.06
CA LEU A 81 -0.68 -2.10 10.05
C LEU A 81 -0.80 -3.32 9.14
N ARG A 82 -0.91 -3.06 7.84
CA ARG A 82 -0.87 -4.09 6.83
C ARG A 82 0.56 -4.45 6.49
N VAL A 83 0.87 -5.73 6.55
CA VAL A 83 2.17 -6.29 6.14
C VAL A 83 1.96 -7.55 5.31
N SER A 84 2.99 -8.03 4.61
CA SER A 84 3.00 -9.38 4.03
C SER A 84 3.96 -10.29 4.78
N ILE A 85 3.63 -11.58 4.80
CA ILE A 85 4.57 -12.62 5.20
C ILE A 85 5.33 -13.04 3.95
N ALA A 86 6.65 -12.85 3.92
CA ALA A 86 7.48 -13.32 2.83
C ALA A 86 7.43 -14.85 2.76
N TRP A 87 6.75 -15.39 1.75
CA TRP A 87 6.62 -16.84 1.55
C TRP A 87 7.99 -17.53 1.54
N SER A 88 8.98 -16.93 0.89
CA SER A 88 10.37 -17.41 0.86
C SER A 88 11.10 -17.42 2.21
N ARG A 89 10.58 -16.77 3.27
CA ARG A 89 11.09 -16.95 4.64
C ARG A 89 10.54 -18.21 5.29
N ILE A 90 9.31 -18.61 4.98
CA ILE A 90 8.63 -19.75 5.60
C ILE A 90 8.91 -21.03 4.84
N TYR A 91 8.82 -21.00 3.52
CA TYR A 91 9.19 -22.11 2.63
C TYR A 91 10.19 -21.58 1.59
N PRO A 92 11.51 -21.72 1.83
CA PRO A 92 12.55 -21.11 1.01
C PRO A 92 12.49 -21.44 -0.48
N ASN A 93 12.23 -22.69 -0.83
CA ASN A 93 11.99 -23.14 -2.19
C ASN A 93 10.50 -23.21 -2.52
N GLY A 94 9.64 -23.34 -1.50
CA GLY A 94 8.19 -23.33 -1.61
C GLY A 94 7.57 -24.73 -1.63
N ASP A 95 8.35 -25.76 -1.94
CA ASP A 95 7.89 -27.15 -2.01
C ASP A 95 8.40 -28.03 -0.86
N GLU A 96 9.13 -27.46 0.12
CA GLU A 96 9.49 -28.17 1.34
C GLU A 96 8.24 -28.64 2.11
N LEU A 97 8.41 -29.74 2.85
CA LEU A 97 7.32 -30.28 3.68
C LEU A 97 7.24 -29.60 5.05
N GLU A 98 8.39 -29.18 5.59
CA GLU A 98 8.49 -28.50 6.88
C GLU A 98 8.86 -27.02 6.69
N PRO A 99 8.27 -26.10 7.46
CA PRO A 99 8.58 -24.70 7.36
C PRO A 99 9.92 -24.36 8.03
N ASN A 100 10.53 -23.26 7.60
CA ASN A 100 11.67 -22.66 8.25
C ASN A 100 11.25 -21.94 9.55
N GLU A 101 11.58 -22.54 10.70
CA GLU A 101 11.22 -22.02 12.02
C GLU A 101 11.76 -20.60 12.28
N LYS A 102 12.95 -20.25 11.77
CA LYS A 102 13.50 -18.90 11.96
C LYS A 102 12.66 -17.84 11.24
N GLY A 103 12.12 -18.18 10.07
CA GLY A 103 11.18 -17.34 9.35
C GLY A 103 9.88 -17.14 10.14
N LEU A 104 9.36 -18.23 10.73
CA LEU A 104 8.17 -18.15 11.60
C LEU A 104 8.41 -17.29 12.84
N GLN A 105 9.56 -17.47 13.49
CA GLN A 105 9.95 -16.73 14.68
C GLN A 105 10.08 -15.22 14.43
N PHE A 106 10.57 -14.81 13.26
CA PHE A 106 10.63 -13.39 12.90
C PHE A 106 9.24 -12.74 12.91
N TYR A 107 8.24 -13.36 12.26
CA TYR A 107 6.89 -12.82 12.23
C TYR A 107 6.17 -12.94 13.58
N ASP A 108 6.50 -13.95 14.40
CA ASP A 108 6.05 -13.96 15.80
C ASP A 108 6.48 -12.70 16.53
N GLN A 109 7.77 -12.34 16.43
CA GLN A 109 8.33 -11.18 17.10
C GLN A 109 7.80 -9.87 16.53
N LEU A 110 7.57 -9.80 15.21
CA LEU A 110 6.96 -8.64 14.57
C LEU A 110 5.52 -8.45 15.07
N PHE A 111 4.68 -9.48 15.00
CA PHE A 111 3.28 -9.39 15.43
C PHE A 111 3.15 -9.18 16.94
N ASP A 112 4.02 -9.79 17.75
CA ASP A 112 4.05 -9.53 19.20
C ASP A 112 4.37 -8.06 19.49
N GLU A 113 5.29 -7.45 18.75
CA GLU A 113 5.61 -6.03 18.92
C GLU A 113 4.48 -5.12 18.45
N MET A 114 3.81 -5.45 17.34
CA MET A 114 2.62 -4.73 16.86
C MET A 114 1.51 -4.76 17.91
N LEU A 115 1.19 -5.94 18.45
CA LEU A 115 0.12 -6.11 19.44
C LEU A 115 0.45 -5.44 20.77
N LYS A 116 1.72 -5.43 21.21
CA LYS A 116 2.16 -4.64 22.39
C LYS A 116 1.89 -3.14 22.23
N LEU A 117 1.86 -2.66 21.00
CA LEU A 117 1.58 -1.26 20.66
C LEU A 117 0.11 -1.05 20.26
N ASP A 118 -0.78 -2.01 20.50
CA ASP A 118 -2.19 -1.97 20.10
C ASP A 118 -2.38 -1.76 18.58
N ILE A 119 -1.46 -2.27 17.77
CA ILE A 119 -1.52 -2.23 16.31
C ILE A 119 -1.97 -3.61 15.82
N GLU A 120 -3.19 -3.71 15.30
CA GLU A 120 -3.73 -4.93 14.73
C GLU A 120 -3.00 -5.31 13.42
N PRO A 121 -2.46 -6.54 13.29
CA PRO A 121 -1.90 -7.00 12.03
C PRO A 121 -2.98 -7.26 10.96
N VAL A 122 -2.77 -6.70 9.77
CA VAL A 122 -3.52 -7.03 8.55
C VAL A 122 -2.58 -7.73 7.58
N VAL A 123 -2.70 -9.04 7.42
CA VAL A 123 -1.63 -9.84 6.79
C VAL A 123 -1.99 -10.27 5.38
N THR A 124 -1.13 -9.93 4.41
CA THR A 124 -1.22 -10.46 3.04
C THR A 124 -0.34 -11.70 2.90
N LEU A 125 -0.90 -12.83 2.46
CA LEU A 125 -0.16 -14.07 2.31
C LEU A 125 0.80 -14.03 1.11
N SER A 126 0.34 -13.59 -0.07
CA SER A 126 1.18 -13.48 -1.26
C SER A 126 1.18 -12.05 -1.80
N HIS A 127 2.31 -11.36 -1.65
CA HIS A 127 2.51 -9.98 -2.10
C HIS A 127 3.75 -9.86 -3.01
N TYR A 128 3.62 -10.36 -4.24
CA TYR A 128 4.64 -10.24 -5.29
C TYR A 128 6.03 -10.83 -4.99
N GLU A 129 6.09 -11.81 -4.08
CA GLU A 129 7.35 -12.29 -3.48
C GLU A 129 7.41 -13.82 -3.31
N MET A 130 6.68 -14.56 -4.16
CA MET A 130 6.71 -16.02 -4.09
C MET A 130 8.14 -16.58 -4.31
N PRO A 131 8.44 -17.79 -3.79
CA PRO A 131 9.76 -18.40 -3.95
C PRO A 131 10.17 -18.48 -5.43
N TYR A 132 11.36 -17.99 -5.73
CA TYR A 132 11.96 -18.00 -7.06
C TYR A 132 12.10 -19.43 -7.60
N TYR A 133 12.38 -20.39 -6.72
CA TYR A 133 12.46 -21.80 -7.07
C TYR A 133 11.14 -22.30 -7.68
N LEU A 134 9.97 -21.96 -7.10
CA LEU A 134 8.68 -22.33 -7.69
C LEU A 134 8.48 -21.75 -9.09
N SER A 135 8.90 -20.49 -9.29
CA SER A 135 8.87 -19.86 -10.62
C SER A 135 9.77 -20.60 -11.62
N ARG A 136 10.95 -21.07 -11.20
CA ARG A 136 11.90 -21.73 -12.11
C ARG A 136 11.55 -23.18 -12.41
N GLN A 137 11.15 -23.95 -11.40
CA GLN A 137 10.91 -25.39 -11.54
C GLN A 137 9.49 -25.71 -12.04
N TYR A 138 8.51 -24.89 -11.65
CA TYR A 138 7.10 -25.15 -11.91
C TYR A 138 6.44 -24.04 -12.74
N ASN A 139 7.20 -23.04 -13.23
CA ASN A 139 6.61 -21.86 -13.90
C ASN A 139 5.56 -21.14 -13.03
N GLY A 140 5.74 -21.18 -11.72
CA GLY A 140 4.83 -20.59 -10.74
C GLY A 140 3.41 -21.14 -10.83
N PHE A 141 2.41 -20.28 -10.64
CA PHE A 141 0.99 -20.68 -10.62
C PHE A 141 0.46 -21.19 -11.96
N PHE A 142 1.23 -21.17 -13.05
CA PHE A 142 0.86 -21.92 -14.25
C PHE A 142 0.75 -23.42 -13.96
N ASP A 143 1.63 -23.96 -13.11
CA ASP A 143 1.55 -25.34 -12.66
C ASP A 143 0.61 -25.48 -11.47
N ARG A 144 -0.33 -26.41 -11.60
CA ARG A 144 -1.39 -26.64 -10.61
C ARG A 144 -0.85 -27.05 -9.24
N ARG A 145 0.34 -27.65 -9.14
CA ARG A 145 0.95 -28.02 -7.85
C ARG A 145 1.22 -26.81 -6.95
N CYS A 146 1.41 -25.62 -7.52
CA CYS A 146 1.55 -24.39 -6.75
C CYS A 146 0.30 -24.04 -5.92
N VAL A 147 -0.87 -24.58 -6.27
CA VAL A 147 -2.08 -24.49 -5.44
C VAL A 147 -1.85 -25.12 -4.07
N ASP A 148 -1.29 -26.33 -4.04
CA ASP A 148 -1.07 -27.09 -2.80
C ASP A 148 0.12 -26.54 -2.01
N TYR A 149 1.15 -26.02 -2.69
CA TYR A 149 2.27 -25.34 -2.04
C TYR A 149 1.81 -24.07 -1.32
N PHE A 150 0.95 -23.27 -1.97
CA PHE A 150 0.37 -22.09 -1.32
C PHE A 150 -0.55 -22.47 -0.16
N GLU A 151 -1.39 -23.49 -0.33
CA GLU A 151 -2.28 -23.99 0.73
C GLU A 151 -1.48 -24.41 1.97
N ARG A 152 -0.38 -25.16 1.80
CA ARG A 152 0.51 -25.54 2.91
C ARG A 152 1.10 -24.33 3.62
N PHE A 153 1.58 -23.35 2.86
CA PHE A 153 2.10 -22.10 3.41
C PHE A 153 1.03 -21.34 4.20
N ALA A 154 -0.16 -21.15 3.63
CA ALA A 154 -1.28 -20.47 4.27
C ALA A 154 -1.69 -21.18 5.58
N ILE A 155 -1.87 -22.50 5.56
CA ILE A 155 -2.20 -23.31 6.75
C ILE A 155 -1.11 -23.17 7.84
N THR A 156 0.16 -23.14 7.46
CA THR A 156 1.26 -22.95 8.40
C THR A 156 1.13 -21.60 9.11
N CYS A 157 0.90 -20.53 8.34
CA CYS A 157 0.70 -19.18 8.87
C CYS A 157 -0.54 -19.10 9.77
N PHE A 158 -1.69 -19.63 9.34
CA PHE A 158 -2.91 -19.61 10.15
C PHE A 158 -2.73 -20.34 11.47
N LYS A 159 -2.09 -21.53 11.45
CA LYS A 159 -1.83 -22.27 12.69
C LYS A 159 -0.90 -21.50 13.62
N ARG A 160 0.20 -20.95 13.11
CA ARG A 160 1.21 -20.25 13.92
C ARG A 160 0.69 -18.95 14.52
N TYR A 161 -0.06 -18.16 13.74
CA TYR A 161 -0.46 -16.80 14.12
C TYR A 161 -1.95 -16.67 14.46
N SER A 162 -2.64 -17.79 14.71
CA SER A 162 -4.08 -17.83 15.01
C SER A 162 -4.53 -16.90 16.14
N ALA A 163 -3.69 -16.75 17.18
CA ALA A 163 -3.96 -15.88 18.32
C ALA A 163 -3.52 -14.42 18.10
N LYS A 164 -2.85 -14.10 16.98
CA LYS A 164 -2.19 -12.81 16.75
C LYS A 164 -2.77 -12.01 15.59
N VAL A 165 -3.41 -12.67 14.62
CA VAL A 165 -3.84 -12.04 13.38
C VAL A 165 -5.29 -12.36 13.09
N LYS A 166 -6.13 -11.32 13.04
CA LYS A 166 -7.55 -11.44 12.70
C LYS A 166 -7.84 -11.18 11.23
N TYR A 167 -7.10 -10.30 10.57
CA TYR A 167 -7.38 -9.85 9.20
C TYR A 167 -6.35 -10.38 8.21
N TRP A 168 -6.82 -11.08 7.19
CA TRP A 168 -5.98 -11.74 6.19
C TRP A 168 -6.36 -11.33 4.78
N LEU A 169 -5.40 -11.33 3.87
CA LEU A 169 -5.59 -11.20 2.42
C LEU A 169 -4.87 -12.35 1.74
N THR A 170 -5.49 -12.95 0.72
CA THR A 170 -4.87 -14.05 -0.04
C THR A 170 -3.76 -13.56 -0.96
N PHE A 171 -4.11 -13.02 -2.13
CA PHE A 171 -3.19 -12.53 -3.15
C PHE A 171 -3.34 -11.02 -3.31
N ASN A 172 -2.22 -10.29 -3.24
CA ASN A 172 -2.19 -8.89 -3.59
C ASN A 172 -2.50 -8.70 -5.08
N GLU A 173 -3.46 -7.81 -5.39
CA GLU A 173 -3.77 -7.33 -6.73
C GLU A 173 -3.77 -8.44 -7.79
N ILE A 174 -4.57 -9.50 -7.58
CA ILE A 174 -4.58 -10.67 -8.49
C ILE A 174 -4.85 -10.30 -9.96
N ASN A 175 -5.59 -9.22 -10.22
CA ASN A 175 -5.83 -8.68 -11.56
C ASN A 175 -4.57 -8.08 -12.21
N GLY A 176 -3.55 -7.75 -11.43
CA GLY A 176 -2.20 -7.38 -11.89
C GLY A 176 -1.52 -8.48 -12.72
N MET A 177 -1.95 -9.74 -12.61
CA MET A 177 -1.49 -10.87 -13.43
C MET A 177 -1.58 -10.61 -14.94
N ILE A 178 -2.57 -9.82 -15.39
CA ILE A 178 -2.73 -9.46 -16.80
C ILE A 178 -1.52 -8.70 -17.34
N THR A 179 -0.88 -7.87 -16.50
CA THR A 179 0.24 -7.01 -16.93
C THR A 179 1.60 -7.48 -16.41
N ASN A 180 1.64 -8.14 -15.26
CA ASN A 180 2.87 -8.55 -14.59
C ASN A 180 2.77 -9.99 -14.04
N PRO A 181 2.60 -11.01 -14.90
CA PRO A 181 2.40 -12.40 -14.46
C PRO A 181 3.60 -13.00 -13.72
N TYR A 182 4.81 -12.47 -13.97
CA TYR A 182 6.02 -12.94 -13.31
C TYR A 182 6.05 -12.61 -11.82
N THR A 183 5.82 -11.35 -11.44
CA THR A 183 5.78 -10.94 -10.03
C THR A 183 4.47 -11.36 -9.37
N GLY A 184 3.35 -11.32 -10.10
CA GLY A 184 2.03 -11.72 -9.58
C GLY A 184 1.93 -13.19 -9.20
N GLY A 185 2.47 -14.09 -10.03
CA GLY A 185 2.30 -15.53 -9.86
C GLY A 185 3.50 -16.38 -10.26
N GLY A 186 4.69 -15.78 -10.43
CA GLY A 186 5.91 -16.50 -10.79
C GLY A 186 5.90 -17.02 -12.22
N VAL A 187 4.96 -16.56 -13.05
CA VAL A 187 4.70 -17.12 -14.38
C VAL A 187 5.54 -16.42 -15.43
N ILE A 188 6.32 -17.21 -16.17
CA ILE A 188 7.03 -16.75 -17.36
C ILE A 188 6.11 -16.95 -18.56
N ALA A 189 5.27 -15.94 -18.83
CA ALA A 189 4.42 -15.91 -20.02
C ALA A 189 5.15 -15.24 -21.19
N LYS A 190 5.14 -15.88 -22.36
CA LYS A 190 5.61 -15.27 -23.61
C LYS A 190 4.53 -14.34 -24.15
N ILE A 191 4.93 -13.17 -24.66
CA ILE A 191 4.00 -12.24 -25.31
C ILE A 191 3.75 -12.75 -26.74
N ASP A 192 2.81 -13.67 -26.85
CA ASP A 192 2.31 -14.26 -28.10
C ASP A 192 0.79 -14.48 -27.99
N ASN A 193 0.19 -15.17 -28.98
CA ASN A 193 -1.25 -15.43 -29.00
C ASN A 193 -1.74 -16.28 -27.81
N ASN A 194 -0.85 -16.99 -27.11
CA ASN A 194 -1.18 -17.82 -25.95
C ASN A 194 -0.94 -17.08 -24.61
N TYR A 195 -0.53 -15.81 -24.62
CA TYR A 195 -0.27 -15.04 -23.42
C TYR A 195 -1.49 -15.06 -22.47
N LEU A 196 -2.67 -14.72 -23.00
CA LEU A 196 -3.88 -14.61 -22.19
C LEU A 196 -4.36 -15.98 -21.66
N GLN A 197 -4.23 -17.04 -22.46
CA GLN A 197 -4.48 -18.43 -22.02
C GLN A 197 -3.56 -18.81 -20.85
N THR A 198 -2.27 -18.52 -20.95
CA THR A 198 -1.26 -18.82 -19.93
C THR A 198 -1.56 -18.07 -18.63
N VAL A 199 -1.85 -16.76 -18.74
CA VAL A 199 -2.14 -15.91 -17.59
C VAL A 199 -3.44 -16.35 -16.90
N LEU A 200 -4.52 -16.60 -17.65
CA LEU A 200 -5.80 -16.97 -17.05
C LEU A 200 -5.81 -18.40 -16.50
N THR A 201 -5.00 -19.30 -17.05
CA THR A 201 -4.70 -20.61 -16.44
C THR A 201 -4.09 -20.42 -15.06
N ALA A 202 -3.07 -19.55 -14.94
CA ALA A 202 -2.46 -19.26 -13.66
C ALA A 202 -3.43 -18.57 -12.69
N CYS A 203 -4.24 -17.61 -13.17
CA CYS A 203 -5.28 -16.98 -12.35
C CYS A 203 -6.29 -18.02 -11.84
N HIS A 204 -6.68 -19.00 -12.64
CA HIS A 204 -7.57 -20.10 -12.21
C HIS A 204 -6.96 -20.86 -11.02
N HIS A 205 -5.69 -21.25 -11.11
CA HIS A 205 -4.99 -21.89 -9.99
C HIS A 205 -4.88 -20.97 -8.77
N MET A 206 -4.60 -19.68 -8.95
CA MET A 206 -4.58 -18.70 -7.85
C MET A 206 -5.95 -18.56 -7.18
N PHE A 207 -7.05 -18.60 -7.93
CA PHE A 207 -8.40 -18.59 -7.34
C PHE A 207 -8.65 -19.85 -6.51
N LEU A 208 -8.26 -21.03 -6.99
CA LEU A 208 -8.38 -22.27 -6.22
C LEU A 208 -7.52 -22.24 -4.95
N ALA A 209 -6.29 -21.74 -5.05
CA ALA A 209 -5.38 -21.59 -3.92
C ALA A 209 -5.92 -20.61 -2.88
N GLY A 210 -6.47 -19.48 -3.33
CA GLY A 210 -7.11 -18.48 -2.48
C GLY A 210 -8.34 -19.05 -1.78
N ALA A 211 -9.21 -19.74 -2.52
CA ALA A 211 -10.42 -20.36 -1.98
C ALA A 211 -10.11 -21.46 -0.95
N LYS A 212 -9.10 -22.30 -1.20
CA LYS A 212 -8.57 -23.26 -0.23
C LYS A 212 -8.05 -22.57 1.04
N ALA A 213 -7.30 -21.48 0.89
CA ALA A 213 -6.81 -20.70 2.02
C ALA A 213 -7.95 -20.05 2.83
N VAL A 214 -9.00 -19.53 2.17
CA VAL A 214 -10.19 -19.00 2.86
C VAL A 214 -10.84 -20.07 3.72
N LYS A 215 -11.14 -21.23 3.12
CA LYS A 215 -11.73 -22.35 3.84
C LYS A 215 -10.87 -22.78 5.03
N ALA A 216 -9.56 -22.95 4.83
CA ALA A 216 -8.64 -23.34 5.89
C ALA A 216 -8.54 -22.29 7.01
N CYS A 217 -8.58 -21.00 6.66
CA CYS A 217 -8.59 -19.90 7.62
C CYS A 217 -9.80 -20.00 8.56
N HIS A 218 -11.00 -20.18 8.02
CA HIS A 218 -12.22 -20.30 8.83
C HIS A 218 -12.26 -21.59 9.66
N GLU A 219 -11.70 -22.69 9.17
CA GLU A 219 -11.59 -23.95 9.93
C GLU A 219 -10.61 -23.84 11.11
N ILE A 220 -9.52 -23.09 10.96
CA ILE A 220 -8.46 -22.93 11.99
C ILE A 220 -8.75 -21.76 12.93
N ILE A 221 -9.28 -20.66 12.40
CA ILE A 221 -9.53 -19.39 13.08
C ILE A 221 -10.95 -18.88 12.73
N PRO A 222 -12.01 -19.44 13.34
CA PRO A 222 -13.40 -19.09 12.98
C PRO A 222 -13.76 -17.60 13.14
N SER A 223 -13.00 -16.84 13.94
CA SER A 223 -13.20 -15.40 14.16
C SER A 223 -12.42 -14.50 13.20
N ALA A 224 -11.55 -15.06 12.36
CA ALA A 224 -10.77 -14.30 11.39
C ALA A 224 -11.64 -13.82 10.24
N GLN A 225 -11.20 -12.76 9.58
CA GLN A 225 -11.73 -12.29 8.31
C GLN A 225 -10.64 -12.42 7.25
N ILE A 226 -10.98 -13.00 6.12
CA ILE A 226 -10.06 -13.18 4.99
C ILE A 226 -10.64 -12.60 3.71
N GLY A 227 -9.95 -11.59 3.19
CA GLY A 227 -10.37 -10.82 2.04
C GLY A 227 -9.64 -11.19 0.75
N CYS A 228 -10.23 -10.80 -0.38
CA CYS A 228 -9.47 -10.67 -1.62
C CYS A 228 -8.71 -9.35 -1.65
N MET A 229 -7.75 -9.20 -2.56
CA MET A 229 -7.15 -7.90 -2.86
C MET A 229 -7.10 -7.66 -4.38
N ILE A 230 -7.60 -6.51 -4.83
CA ILE A 230 -7.59 -6.09 -6.24
C ILE A 230 -7.00 -4.69 -6.41
N ALA A 231 -6.35 -4.46 -7.55
CA ALA A 231 -6.06 -3.12 -8.03
C ALA A 231 -7.32 -2.52 -8.66
N PHE A 232 -8.01 -1.62 -7.98
CA PHE A 232 -9.27 -1.08 -8.53
C PHE A 232 -8.99 0.03 -9.55
N LEU A 233 -9.26 -0.28 -10.82
CA LEU A 233 -9.15 0.67 -11.92
C LEU A 233 -10.50 1.35 -12.16
N CYS A 234 -10.71 2.52 -11.55
CA CYS A 234 -11.95 3.28 -11.70
C CYS A 234 -12.10 3.81 -13.14
N GLY A 235 -12.99 3.20 -13.92
CA GLY A 235 -13.25 3.58 -15.32
C GLY A 235 -14.34 4.63 -15.51
N TYR A 236 -14.05 5.68 -16.28
CA TYR A 236 -15.03 6.63 -16.81
C TYR A 236 -15.15 6.51 -18.32
N SER A 237 -16.33 6.80 -18.89
CA SER A 237 -16.44 7.01 -20.34
C SER A 237 -15.92 8.42 -20.70
N ALA A 238 -15.18 8.54 -21.81
CA ALA A 238 -14.63 9.82 -22.25
C ALA A 238 -15.73 10.83 -22.62
N THR A 239 -16.82 10.34 -23.20
CA THR A 239 -18.02 11.13 -23.50
C THR A 239 -19.29 10.35 -23.12
N CYS A 240 -20.46 10.94 -23.37
CA CYS A 240 -21.75 10.25 -23.28
C CYS A 240 -22.13 9.47 -24.55
N LYS A 241 -21.23 9.37 -25.54
CA LYS A 241 -21.41 8.51 -26.72
C LYS A 241 -21.68 7.07 -26.25
N PRO A 242 -22.75 6.40 -26.71
CA PRO A 242 -23.07 5.04 -26.29
C PRO A 242 -21.91 4.06 -26.42
N ASP A 243 -21.07 4.21 -27.45
CA ASP A 243 -19.89 3.37 -27.66
C ASP A 243 -18.83 3.57 -26.58
N ASP A 244 -18.57 4.81 -26.13
CA ASP A 244 -17.65 5.07 -25.02
C ASP A 244 -18.19 4.48 -23.71
N VAL A 245 -19.51 4.58 -23.48
CA VAL A 245 -20.17 4.01 -22.30
C VAL A 245 -20.05 2.48 -22.31
N MET A 246 -20.34 1.84 -23.45
CA MET A 246 -20.23 0.38 -23.60
C MET A 246 -18.77 -0.09 -23.53
N PHE A 247 -17.83 0.69 -24.07
CA PHE A 247 -16.40 0.38 -23.99
C PHE A 247 -15.90 0.43 -22.54
N ASN A 248 -16.27 1.46 -21.78
CA ASN A 248 -15.99 1.53 -20.35
C ASN A 248 -16.64 0.37 -19.58
N HIS A 249 -17.89 0.02 -19.90
CA HIS A 249 -18.58 -1.10 -19.28
C HIS A 249 -17.80 -2.41 -19.46
N ASN A 250 -17.40 -2.73 -20.69
CA ASN A 250 -16.60 -3.91 -21.00
C ASN A 250 -15.22 -3.90 -20.30
N PHE A 251 -14.58 -2.74 -20.21
CA PHE A 251 -13.34 -2.57 -19.45
C PHE A 251 -13.54 -2.92 -17.97
N MET A 252 -14.61 -2.41 -17.36
CA MET A 252 -14.93 -2.71 -15.96
C MET A 252 -15.23 -4.20 -15.77
N ASP A 253 -15.94 -4.86 -16.69
CA ASP A 253 -16.23 -6.30 -16.56
C ASP A 253 -14.96 -7.16 -16.53
N VAL A 254 -13.98 -6.86 -17.38
CA VAL A 254 -12.70 -7.58 -17.40
C VAL A 254 -11.92 -7.36 -16.11
N ASN A 255 -12.05 -6.20 -15.48
CA ASN A 255 -11.44 -5.96 -14.16
C ASN A 255 -12.21 -6.65 -13.04
N MET A 256 -13.54 -6.72 -13.12
CA MET A 256 -14.40 -7.19 -12.04
C MET A 256 -14.53 -8.71 -11.94
N PHE A 257 -14.24 -9.48 -13.00
CA PHE A 257 -14.40 -10.93 -12.91
C PHE A 257 -13.48 -11.56 -11.83
N PHE A 258 -12.32 -10.96 -11.57
CA PHE A 258 -11.42 -11.41 -10.51
C PHE A 258 -12.07 -11.33 -9.12
N THR A 259 -12.78 -10.24 -8.87
CA THR A 259 -13.55 -10.03 -7.64
C THR A 259 -14.82 -10.89 -7.64
N ASP A 260 -15.51 -11.01 -8.78
CA ASP A 260 -16.68 -11.87 -8.91
C ASP A 260 -16.37 -13.31 -8.51
N VAL A 261 -15.26 -13.89 -8.99
CA VAL A 261 -14.86 -15.27 -8.64
C VAL A 261 -14.64 -15.41 -7.14
N GLN A 262 -13.90 -14.48 -6.52
CA GLN A 262 -13.54 -14.56 -5.10
C GLN A 262 -14.71 -14.27 -4.16
N VAL A 263 -15.63 -13.38 -4.54
CA VAL A 263 -16.78 -13.00 -3.70
C VAL A 263 -17.98 -13.91 -3.93
N ARG A 264 -18.24 -14.30 -5.18
CA ARG A 264 -19.42 -15.11 -5.56
C ARG A 264 -19.10 -16.61 -5.63
N GLY A 265 -17.83 -16.99 -5.59
CA GLY A 265 -17.38 -18.37 -5.61
C GLY A 265 -17.54 -19.07 -6.96
N ARG A 266 -17.66 -18.32 -8.05
CA ARG A 266 -17.87 -18.86 -9.41
C ARG A 266 -17.51 -17.86 -10.49
N TYR A 267 -17.17 -18.37 -11.67
CA TYR A 267 -17.08 -17.54 -12.88
C TYR A 267 -18.46 -17.05 -13.30
N SER A 268 -18.57 -15.78 -13.71
CA SER A 268 -19.80 -15.26 -14.29
C SER A 268 -19.97 -15.74 -15.75
N ASN A 269 -21.21 -15.89 -16.20
CA ASN A 269 -21.51 -16.23 -17.61
C ASN A 269 -20.87 -15.24 -18.59
N LYS A 270 -20.72 -13.98 -18.17
CA LYS A 270 -20.08 -12.92 -18.96
C LYS A 270 -18.58 -13.15 -19.10
N ALA A 271 -17.91 -13.54 -18.02
CA ALA A 271 -16.49 -13.89 -18.04
C ALA A 271 -16.25 -15.13 -18.92
N LEU A 272 -17.06 -16.18 -18.77
CA LEU A 272 -16.96 -17.41 -19.58
C LEU A 272 -17.20 -17.13 -21.07
N THR A 273 -18.25 -16.36 -21.39
CA THR A 273 -18.52 -15.94 -22.79
C THR A 273 -17.39 -15.08 -23.34
N TRP A 274 -16.84 -14.16 -22.53
CA TRP A 274 -15.69 -13.36 -22.94
C TRP A 274 -14.47 -14.24 -23.23
N MET A 275 -14.12 -15.17 -22.35
CA MET A 275 -13.00 -16.10 -22.55
C MET A 275 -13.18 -16.95 -23.82
N SER A 276 -14.38 -17.50 -24.04
CA SER A 276 -14.70 -18.29 -25.22
C SER A 276 -14.52 -17.51 -26.53
N ARG A 277 -14.86 -16.22 -26.57
CA ARG A 277 -14.62 -15.37 -27.77
C ARG A 277 -13.15 -15.21 -28.13
N TYR A 278 -12.24 -15.36 -27.17
CA TYR A 278 -10.79 -15.32 -27.38
C TYR A 278 -10.16 -16.72 -27.45
N GLY A 279 -10.98 -17.79 -27.52
CA GLY A 279 -10.49 -19.17 -27.58
C GLY A 279 -9.78 -19.62 -26.31
N ILE A 280 -10.12 -19.03 -25.16
CA ILE A 280 -9.52 -19.38 -23.87
C ILE A 280 -10.32 -20.53 -23.24
N GLU A 281 -9.62 -21.60 -22.89
CA GLU A 281 -10.15 -22.77 -22.20
C GLU A 281 -9.45 -22.93 -20.86
N LEU A 282 -10.19 -22.80 -19.75
CA LEU A 282 -9.62 -22.97 -18.41
C LEU A 282 -9.40 -24.46 -18.10
N PRO A 283 -8.30 -24.86 -17.45
CA PRO A 283 -8.01 -26.26 -17.11
C PRO A 283 -8.77 -26.70 -15.85
N VAL A 284 -10.09 -26.55 -15.88
CA VAL A 284 -11.00 -26.92 -14.79
C VAL A 284 -11.04 -28.44 -14.67
N ILE A 285 -10.91 -28.97 -13.46
CA ILE A 285 -11.13 -30.38 -13.17
C ILE A 285 -12.29 -30.58 -12.19
N ASP A 286 -12.78 -31.82 -12.10
CA ASP A 286 -13.83 -32.20 -11.17
C ASP A 286 -13.51 -31.74 -9.73
N GLY A 287 -14.42 -30.97 -9.15
CA GLY A 287 -14.30 -30.43 -7.78
C GLY A 287 -13.84 -28.97 -7.68
N ASP A 288 -13.31 -28.38 -8.75
CA ASP A 288 -12.81 -26.99 -8.72
C ASP A 288 -13.91 -25.97 -8.43
N GLU A 289 -15.08 -26.14 -9.02
CA GLU A 289 -16.24 -25.27 -8.77
C GLU A 289 -16.64 -25.28 -7.29
N LYS A 290 -16.59 -26.45 -6.65
CA LYS A 290 -16.90 -26.59 -5.22
C LYS A 290 -15.84 -25.94 -4.35
N ILE A 291 -14.57 -25.99 -4.74
CA ILE A 291 -13.49 -25.28 -4.03
C ILE A 291 -13.79 -23.77 -4.05
N LEU A 292 -14.10 -23.20 -5.23
CA LEU A 292 -14.40 -21.78 -5.36
C LEU A 292 -15.65 -21.38 -4.55
N GLU A 293 -16.71 -22.19 -4.59
CA GLU A 293 -17.95 -21.92 -3.86
C GLU A 293 -17.75 -21.89 -2.34
N GLN A 294 -16.89 -22.79 -1.82
CA GLN A 294 -16.59 -22.90 -0.39
C GLN A 294 -15.62 -21.83 0.11
N GLY A 295 -14.82 -21.24 -0.76
CA GLY A 295 -13.77 -20.29 -0.40
C GLY A 295 -14.09 -18.83 -0.74
N LYS A 296 -15.32 -18.40 -0.51
CA LYS A 296 -15.73 -17.00 -0.71
C LYS A 296 -15.15 -16.09 0.37
N VAL A 297 -14.57 -14.97 -0.06
CA VAL A 297 -13.94 -14.01 0.85
C VAL A 297 -14.96 -13.24 1.69
N ASP A 298 -14.53 -12.79 2.87
CA ASP A 298 -15.36 -12.06 3.84
C ASP A 298 -15.45 -10.56 3.53
N TYR A 299 -14.41 -10.00 2.89
CA TYR A 299 -14.32 -8.59 2.56
C TYR A 299 -13.49 -8.35 1.29
N ILE A 300 -13.60 -7.15 0.71
CA ILE A 300 -12.84 -6.75 -0.46
C ILE A 300 -11.78 -5.72 -0.03
N GLY A 301 -10.54 -6.19 0.07
CA GLY A 301 -9.38 -5.31 0.05
C GLY A 301 -9.18 -4.75 -1.37
N PHE A 302 -8.89 -3.46 -1.50
CA PHE A 302 -8.50 -2.90 -2.78
C PHE A 302 -7.48 -1.77 -2.66
N SER A 303 -6.68 -1.61 -3.71
CA SER A 303 -5.87 -0.41 -3.93
C SER A 303 -6.62 0.60 -4.79
N TYR A 304 -6.43 1.88 -4.49
CA TYR A 304 -6.88 2.98 -5.33
C TYR A 304 -5.80 4.05 -5.40
N TYR A 305 -5.41 4.43 -6.62
CA TYR A 305 -4.44 5.51 -6.84
C TYR A 305 -4.93 6.54 -7.85
N GLN A 306 -5.71 6.11 -8.85
CA GLN A 306 -6.11 6.90 -10.00
C GLN A 306 -7.39 6.34 -10.65
N SER A 307 -8.06 7.18 -11.44
CA SER A 307 -9.08 6.77 -12.40
C SER A 307 -8.51 6.70 -13.82
N ILE A 308 -9.21 6.00 -14.71
CA ILE A 308 -8.88 5.84 -16.13
C ILE A 308 -10.11 6.26 -16.95
N THR A 309 -9.88 6.99 -18.03
CA THR A 309 -10.96 7.40 -18.95
C THR A 309 -10.89 6.58 -20.24
N MET A 310 -12.00 5.97 -20.63
CA MET A 310 -12.12 5.01 -21.71
C MET A 310 -12.87 5.64 -22.89
N SER A 311 -12.28 5.58 -24.09
CA SER A 311 -12.92 6.01 -25.33
C SER A 311 -12.86 4.90 -26.37
N SER A 312 -13.96 4.69 -27.10
CA SER A 312 -14.04 3.75 -28.22
C SER A 312 -13.04 4.08 -29.32
N ASP A 313 -12.74 5.36 -29.50
CA ASP A 313 -11.91 5.88 -30.59
C ASP A 313 -10.41 5.59 -30.34
N ILE A 314 -10.04 5.08 -29.16
CA ILE A 314 -8.70 4.55 -28.88
C ILE A 314 -8.39 3.36 -29.79
N LEU A 315 -9.41 2.57 -30.17
CA LEU A 315 -9.23 1.41 -31.05
C LEU A 315 -8.73 1.84 -32.45
N ASP A 316 -9.16 3.00 -32.93
CA ASP A 316 -8.72 3.57 -34.21
C ASP A 316 -7.30 4.16 -34.13
N ASN A 317 -6.87 4.57 -32.93
CA ASN A 317 -5.55 5.17 -32.67
C ASN A 317 -4.46 4.16 -32.25
N LEU A 318 -4.80 2.88 -32.05
CA LEU A 318 -3.84 1.82 -31.71
C LEU A 318 -2.83 1.55 -32.83
N GLY A 319 -3.16 1.90 -34.09
CA GLY A 319 -2.22 1.88 -35.22
C GLY A 319 -1.03 2.85 -35.05
N SER A 320 -1.11 3.78 -34.10
CA SER A 320 -0.12 4.85 -33.86
C SER A 320 0.81 4.58 -32.67
N GLY A 321 0.78 3.39 -32.06
CA GLY A 321 1.64 3.03 -30.93
C GLY A 321 1.16 3.49 -29.54
N GLY A 322 -0.13 3.79 -29.38
CA GLY A 322 -0.75 4.10 -28.09
C GLY A 322 -0.91 2.88 -27.18
N ASN A 323 -0.86 3.08 -25.86
CA ASN A 323 -1.08 2.02 -24.85
C ASN A 323 -2.58 1.96 -24.50
N LEU A 324 -3.24 0.80 -24.63
CA LEU A 324 -4.64 0.60 -24.20
C LEU A 324 -4.89 0.98 -22.72
N PHE A 325 -3.86 0.86 -21.87
CA PHE A 325 -3.96 1.18 -20.45
C PHE A 325 -3.78 2.68 -20.13
N SER A 326 -3.40 3.53 -21.08
CA SER A 326 -3.28 4.97 -20.80
C SER A 326 -4.61 5.72 -20.88
N GLY A 327 -5.66 5.08 -21.39
CA GLY A 327 -6.97 5.71 -21.58
C GLY A 327 -6.91 6.97 -22.46
N ALA A 328 -8.03 7.66 -22.55
CA ALA A 328 -8.13 9.02 -23.07
C ALA A 328 -7.71 10.02 -21.99
N LYS A 329 -7.17 11.18 -22.40
CA LYS A 329 -6.83 12.25 -21.46
C LYS A 329 -8.11 12.83 -20.84
N ASN A 330 -8.18 12.84 -19.51
CA ASN A 330 -9.24 13.53 -18.79
C ASN A 330 -8.79 14.98 -18.48
N SER A 331 -9.43 15.96 -19.11
CA SER A 331 -9.09 17.39 -18.98
C SER A 331 -9.54 18.03 -17.66
N TYR A 332 -10.33 17.31 -16.85
CA TYR A 332 -10.91 17.83 -15.60
C TYR A 332 -10.09 17.49 -14.35
N ILE A 333 -9.08 16.63 -14.47
CA ILE A 333 -8.26 16.17 -13.35
C ILE A 333 -6.78 16.48 -13.57
N LYS A 334 -6.07 16.72 -12.47
CA LYS A 334 -4.61 16.93 -12.49
C LYS A 334 -3.89 15.59 -12.62
N VAL A 335 -2.62 15.64 -12.99
CA VAL A 335 -1.75 14.46 -13.14
C VAL A 335 -0.48 14.67 -12.31
N SER A 336 -0.03 13.64 -11.62
CA SER A 336 1.22 13.66 -10.84
C SER A 336 2.46 13.69 -11.74
N GLU A 337 3.64 13.92 -11.16
CA GLU A 337 4.91 13.88 -11.91
C GLU A 337 5.19 12.52 -12.56
N TRP A 338 4.64 11.42 -12.02
CA TRP A 338 4.73 10.07 -12.59
C TRP A 338 3.64 9.76 -13.60
N GLY A 339 2.84 10.76 -14.01
CA GLY A 339 1.81 10.60 -15.03
C GLY A 339 0.50 10.00 -14.50
N TRP A 340 0.30 9.93 -13.19
CA TRP A 340 -0.89 9.32 -12.59
C TRP A 340 -1.97 10.38 -12.34
N PRO A 341 -3.20 10.23 -12.86
CA PRO A 341 -4.29 11.15 -12.56
C PRO A 341 -4.61 11.19 -11.06
N ILE A 342 -4.82 12.39 -10.53
CA ILE A 342 -5.20 12.63 -9.14
C ILE A 342 -6.70 12.89 -9.11
N ASP A 343 -7.45 11.88 -8.68
CA ASP A 343 -8.91 11.91 -8.65
C ASP A 343 -9.47 11.41 -7.31
N PRO A 344 -9.66 12.30 -6.32
CA PRO A 344 -10.23 11.91 -5.04
C PRO A 344 -11.69 11.44 -5.14
N LYS A 345 -12.48 11.97 -6.08
CA LYS A 345 -13.88 11.57 -6.26
C LYS A 345 -13.98 10.17 -6.84
N GLY A 346 -13.02 9.77 -7.68
CA GLY A 346 -12.92 8.40 -8.17
C GLY A 346 -12.77 7.37 -7.06
N LEU A 347 -12.19 7.72 -5.90
CA LEU A 347 -12.18 6.82 -4.73
C LEU A 347 -13.62 6.58 -4.22
N ARG A 348 -14.42 7.63 -4.08
CA ARG A 348 -15.83 7.52 -3.67
C ARG A 348 -16.65 6.75 -4.70
N VAL A 349 -16.43 6.98 -5.99
CA VAL A 349 -17.07 6.20 -7.06
C VAL A 349 -16.69 4.72 -6.96
N SER A 350 -15.41 4.43 -6.70
CA SER A 350 -14.91 3.05 -6.55
C SER A 350 -15.56 2.32 -5.37
N LEU A 351 -15.65 3.01 -4.22
CA LEU A 351 -16.28 2.49 -3.02
C LEU A 351 -17.76 2.15 -3.26
N ASN A 352 -18.52 3.07 -3.84
CA ASN A 352 -19.92 2.84 -4.18
C ASN A 352 -20.06 1.69 -5.20
N TYR A 353 -19.26 1.69 -6.26
CA TYR A 353 -19.32 0.66 -7.29
C TYR A 353 -19.09 -0.75 -6.72
N LEU A 354 -18.06 -0.92 -5.90
CA LEU A 354 -17.75 -2.21 -5.26
C LEU A 354 -18.85 -2.61 -4.28
N TYR A 355 -19.30 -1.67 -3.45
CA TYR A 355 -20.28 -1.97 -2.42
C TYR A 355 -21.64 -2.31 -3.03
N ASP A 356 -22.15 -1.51 -3.98
CA ASP A 356 -23.40 -1.77 -4.69
C ASP A 356 -23.41 -3.14 -5.38
N ARG A 357 -22.25 -3.55 -5.93
CA ARG A 357 -22.12 -4.82 -6.65
C ARG A 357 -22.13 -6.05 -5.75
N TYR A 358 -21.55 -5.95 -4.54
CA TYR A 358 -21.23 -7.13 -3.73
C TYR A 358 -21.89 -7.15 -2.34
N GLN A 359 -22.22 -6.00 -1.76
CA GLN A 359 -22.84 -5.87 -0.44
C GLN A 359 -22.09 -6.64 0.66
N ILE A 360 -20.76 -6.62 0.60
CA ILE A 360 -19.87 -7.09 1.66
C ILE A 360 -18.88 -5.98 2.05
N PRO A 361 -18.27 -6.02 3.26
CA PRO A 361 -17.36 -4.99 3.70
C PRO A 361 -16.20 -4.73 2.74
N LEU A 362 -15.83 -3.46 2.61
CA LEU A 362 -14.65 -3.03 1.86
C LEU A 362 -13.50 -2.68 2.81
N PHE A 363 -12.27 -2.69 2.29
CA PHE A 363 -11.09 -2.20 3.01
C PHE A 363 -10.16 -1.52 2.00
N ILE A 364 -9.92 -0.22 2.17
CA ILE A 364 -8.88 0.47 1.39
C ILE A 364 -7.53 0.06 1.97
N VAL A 365 -6.90 -0.92 1.34
CA VAL A 365 -5.64 -1.51 1.82
C VAL A 365 -4.41 -0.88 1.18
N GLU A 366 -4.61 -0.04 0.16
CA GLU A 366 -3.60 0.85 -0.39
C GLU A 366 -4.21 2.12 -1.00
N ASN A 367 -3.64 3.26 -0.66
CA ASN A 367 -3.83 4.54 -1.32
C ASN A 367 -2.62 5.41 -1.00
N GLY A 368 -2.15 6.23 -1.95
CA GLY A 368 -1.02 7.11 -1.67
C GLY A 368 -0.53 7.89 -2.87
N LEU A 369 0.41 8.81 -2.64
CA LEU A 369 1.04 9.62 -3.67
C LEU A 369 2.56 9.44 -3.64
N GLY A 370 3.08 8.86 -4.72
CA GLY A 370 4.51 8.80 -4.97
C GLY A 370 5.01 10.10 -5.59
N ALA A 371 5.95 10.77 -4.92
CA ALA A 371 6.54 12.03 -5.34
C ALA A 371 8.03 12.09 -4.98
N VAL A 372 8.76 13.07 -5.54
CA VAL A 372 10.12 13.38 -5.08
C VAL A 372 10.01 14.23 -3.82
N ASP A 373 10.67 13.82 -2.74
CA ASP A 373 10.84 14.66 -1.56
C ASP A 373 12.14 15.47 -1.67
N GLU A 374 12.07 16.74 -1.32
CA GLU A 374 13.23 17.61 -1.08
C GLU A 374 13.49 17.65 0.42
N ILE A 375 14.74 17.42 0.82
CA ILE A 375 15.18 17.46 2.21
C ILE A 375 16.04 18.71 2.41
N SER A 376 15.72 19.50 3.44
CA SER A 376 16.50 20.68 3.83
C SER A 376 17.76 20.29 4.63
N ASP A 377 18.67 21.26 4.83
CA ASP A 377 19.92 21.07 5.58
C ASP A 377 19.69 20.60 7.04
N ASP A 378 18.54 20.92 7.62
CA ASP A 378 18.11 20.49 8.96
C ASP A 378 17.22 19.24 8.95
N HIS A 379 17.21 18.49 7.84
CA HIS A 379 16.45 17.26 7.62
C HIS A 379 14.92 17.40 7.71
N GLN A 380 14.38 18.58 7.40
CA GLN A 380 12.94 18.77 7.25
C GLN A 380 12.48 18.48 5.82
N ILE A 381 11.24 18.00 5.67
CA ILE A 381 10.61 17.69 4.39
C ILE A 381 9.20 18.28 4.40
N HIS A 382 8.98 19.29 3.56
CA HIS A 382 7.72 20.01 3.42
C HIS A 382 6.89 19.47 2.25
N ASP A 383 6.11 18.41 2.51
CA ASP A 383 5.43 17.62 1.48
C ASP A 383 3.93 17.97 1.31
N ASN A 384 3.64 19.26 1.11
CA ASN A 384 2.28 19.78 0.95
C ASN A 384 1.45 19.09 -0.15
N TYR A 385 2.10 18.61 -1.22
CA TYR A 385 1.44 17.85 -2.29
C TYR A 385 0.86 16.51 -1.78
N ARG A 386 1.53 15.86 -0.83
CA ARG A 386 1.11 14.59 -0.23
C ARG A 386 -0.03 14.82 0.76
N ILE A 387 0.08 15.89 1.54
CA ILE A 387 -0.97 16.38 2.44
C ILE A 387 -2.26 16.68 1.66
N ASP A 388 -2.17 17.41 0.55
CA ASP A 388 -3.33 17.76 -0.27
C ASP A 388 -3.99 16.51 -0.89
N TYR A 389 -3.20 15.56 -1.40
CA TYR A 389 -3.72 14.28 -1.88
C TYR A 389 -4.45 13.49 -0.78
N LEU A 390 -3.79 13.27 0.37
CA LEU A 390 -4.32 12.53 1.50
C LEU A 390 -5.65 13.12 1.98
N THR A 391 -5.67 14.42 2.27
CA THR A 391 -6.86 15.09 2.83
C THR A 391 -8.03 15.11 1.86
N GLN A 392 -7.79 15.21 0.56
CA GLN A 392 -8.85 15.13 -0.45
C GLN A 392 -9.44 13.72 -0.57
N HIS A 393 -8.61 12.68 -0.58
CA HIS A 393 -9.08 11.29 -0.68
C HIS A 393 -9.81 10.85 0.59
N VAL A 394 -9.28 11.18 1.78
CA VAL A 394 -9.94 10.89 3.05
C VAL A 394 -11.32 11.57 3.13
N ARG A 395 -11.46 12.80 2.60
CA ARG A 395 -12.77 13.49 2.56
C ARG A 395 -13.79 12.74 1.69
N GLU A 396 -13.41 12.28 0.51
CA GLU A 396 -14.32 11.55 -0.38
C GLU A 396 -14.60 10.13 0.15
N MET A 397 -13.63 9.48 0.80
CA MET A 397 -13.83 8.24 1.55
C MET A 397 -14.86 8.43 2.67
N LYS A 398 -14.74 9.49 3.49
CA LYS A 398 -15.73 9.81 4.52
C LYS A 398 -17.13 10.00 3.94
N LYS A 399 -17.26 10.73 2.83
CA LYS A 399 -18.55 10.89 2.14
C LYS A 399 -19.15 9.55 1.71
N ALA A 400 -18.33 8.62 1.21
CA ALA A 400 -18.80 7.28 0.85
C ALA A 400 -19.38 6.53 2.06
N VAL A 401 -18.74 6.64 3.23
CA VAL A 401 -19.22 5.98 4.45
C VAL A 401 -20.43 6.71 5.04
N ASP A 402 -20.30 8.01 5.30
CA ASP A 402 -21.26 8.77 6.09
C ASP A 402 -22.51 9.20 5.29
N LEU A 403 -22.38 9.41 3.97
CA LEU A 403 -23.49 9.84 3.10
C LEU A 403 -24.05 8.71 2.25
N ASP A 404 -23.19 7.83 1.72
CA ASP A 404 -23.62 6.78 0.79
C ASP A 404 -23.86 5.42 1.49
N GLY A 405 -23.46 5.28 2.75
CA GLY A 405 -23.71 4.07 3.55
C GLY A 405 -22.79 2.89 3.21
N VAL A 406 -21.63 3.15 2.58
CA VAL A 406 -20.64 2.11 2.28
C VAL A 406 -20.06 1.53 3.57
N GLU A 407 -20.11 0.21 3.73
CA GLU A 407 -19.42 -0.47 4.81
C GLU A 407 -17.92 -0.58 4.52
N LEU A 408 -17.14 0.24 5.21
CA LEU A 408 -15.68 0.29 5.09
C LEU A 408 -15.03 -0.06 6.44
N LEU A 409 -14.20 -1.10 6.43
CA LEU A 409 -13.47 -1.59 7.61
C LEU A 409 -12.36 -0.62 8.05
N GLY A 410 -11.65 -0.04 7.08
CA GLY A 410 -10.47 0.77 7.36
C GLY A 410 -9.84 1.42 6.13
N TYR A 411 -8.76 2.14 6.41
CA TYR A 411 -7.91 2.82 5.45
C TYR A 411 -6.45 2.69 5.87
N THR A 412 -5.65 2.01 5.04
CA THR A 412 -4.20 1.92 5.21
C THR A 412 -3.47 2.64 4.07
N TRP A 413 -2.79 3.72 4.41
CA TRP A 413 -1.93 4.44 3.45
C TRP A 413 -0.81 3.54 2.95
N TRP A 414 -0.56 3.53 1.64
CA TRP A 414 0.53 2.75 1.08
C TRP A 414 1.88 3.32 1.45
N SER A 415 2.74 2.49 2.03
CA SER A 415 4.11 2.82 2.41
C SER A 415 4.16 4.01 3.37
N PRO A 416 3.70 3.88 4.64
CA PRO A 416 3.72 4.97 5.63
C PRO A 416 5.16 5.42 6.00
N ILE A 417 6.14 4.55 5.78
CA ILE A 417 7.57 4.84 5.74
C ILE A 417 8.03 4.66 4.29
N ASP A 418 9.03 5.43 3.84
CA ASP A 418 9.58 5.25 2.49
C ASP A 418 10.09 3.82 2.29
N ILE A 419 9.76 3.22 1.16
CA ILE A 419 10.23 1.88 0.75
C ILE A 419 10.71 1.89 -0.70
N VAL A 420 11.33 0.80 -1.12
CA VAL A 420 11.68 0.59 -2.53
C VAL A 420 10.41 0.52 -3.37
N SER A 421 10.28 1.35 -4.41
CA SER A 421 9.10 1.33 -5.28
C SER A 421 8.97 0.02 -6.05
N TYR A 422 7.74 -0.47 -6.24
CA TYR A 422 7.49 -1.69 -6.99
C TYR A 422 7.87 -1.56 -8.47
N SER A 423 7.28 -0.58 -9.17
CA SER A 423 7.37 -0.44 -10.63
C SER A 423 8.77 -0.14 -11.14
N THR A 424 9.56 0.62 -10.38
CA THR A 424 10.89 1.09 -10.81
C THR A 424 12.03 0.65 -9.92
N GLY A 425 11.77 0.12 -8.71
CA GLY A 425 12.83 -0.26 -7.79
C GLY A 425 13.58 0.95 -7.23
N GLU A 426 12.94 2.12 -7.21
CA GLU A 426 13.55 3.41 -6.84
C GLU A 426 13.18 3.78 -5.39
N MET A 427 14.14 4.38 -4.67
CA MET A 427 13.86 5.12 -3.42
C MET A 427 13.37 6.54 -3.70
N LYS A 428 13.72 7.13 -4.85
CA LYS A 428 13.36 8.51 -5.22
C LYS A 428 11.85 8.75 -5.34
N LYS A 429 11.06 7.71 -5.66
CA LYS A 429 9.59 7.78 -5.69
C LYS A 429 9.05 7.45 -4.30
N ARG A 430 8.88 8.48 -3.47
CA ARG A 430 8.58 8.35 -2.04
C ARG A 430 7.10 8.52 -1.75
N TYR A 431 6.59 7.68 -0.87
CA TYR A 431 5.18 7.66 -0.44
C TYR A 431 5.02 7.96 1.04
N GLY A 432 6.07 7.79 1.84
CA GLY A 432 5.99 7.77 3.29
C GLY A 432 5.65 9.10 3.93
N PHE A 433 5.17 9.00 5.16
CA PHE A 433 5.17 10.04 6.17
C PHE A 433 6.50 10.10 6.93
N ILE A 434 7.27 9.01 6.86
CA ILE A 434 8.61 8.87 7.42
C ILE A 434 9.58 8.69 6.26
N TYR A 435 10.50 9.64 6.12
CA TYR A 435 11.58 9.59 5.15
C TYR A 435 12.65 8.59 5.59
N VAL A 436 13.19 7.81 4.65
CA VAL A 436 14.38 6.97 4.87
C VAL A 436 15.54 7.50 4.05
N ASP A 437 16.65 7.79 4.74
CA ASP A 437 17.91 8.23 4.12
C ASP A 437 18.58 7.08 3.35
N LYS A 438 18.10 6.94 2.11
CA LYS A 438 18.60 6.02 1.09
C LYS A 438 18.27 6.55 -0.29
N ASP A 439 19.22 6.51 -1.22
CA ASP A 439 19.05 6.89 -2.61
C ASP A 439 18.75 5.68 -3.53
N ASN A 440 18.65 5.94 -4.84
CA ASN A 440 18.39 4.90 -5.85
C ASN A 440 19.54 3.92 -6.06
N ASP A 441 20.78 4.32 -5.72
CA ASP A 441 21.99 3.52 -5.88
C ASP A 441 22.31 2.73 -4.60
N GLY A 442 21.48 2.89 -3.56
CA GLY A 442 21.59 2.17 -2.30
C GLY A 442 22.41 2.89 -1.23
N ASN A 443 22.89 4.11 -1.50
CA ASN A 443 23.68 4.87 -0.53
C ASN A 443 22.77 5.61 0.46
N GLY A 444 23.21 5.75 1.70
CA GLY A 444 22.53 6.50 2.74
C GLY A 444 22.74 5.88 4.12
N THR A 445 22.37 6.59 5.18
CA THR A 445 22.55 6.12 6.56
C THR A 445 21.41 5.24 7.07
N LEU A 446 20.33 5.08 6.28
CA LEU A 446 19.06 4.47 6.66
C LEU A 446 18.37 5.16 7.85
N LYS A 447 18.77 6.37 8.24
CA LYS A 447 18.06 7.12 9.29
C LYS A 447 16.65 7.47 8.84
N ARG A 448 15.74 7.51 9.82
CA ARG A 448 14.35 7.88 9.65
C ARG A 448 14.15 9.36 10.03
N TYR A 449 13.47 10.12 9.18
CA TYR A 449 13.11 11.52 9.44
C TYR A 449 11.61 11.74 9.24
N ILE A 450 10.98 12.50 10.13
CA ILE A 450 9.54 12.77 10.07
C ILE A 450 9.24 13.87 9.05
N LYS A 451 8.33 13.62 8.11
CA LYS A 451 7.82 14.62 7.15
C LYS A 451 6.63 15.39 7.74
N ASP A 452 6.27 16.53 7.18
CA ASP A 452 5.12 17.32 7.66
C ASP A 452 3.80 16.54 7.61
N SER A 453 3.62 15.73 6.56
CA SER A 453 2.45 14.86 6.39
C SER A 453 2.25 13.84 7.52
N PHE A 454 3.28 13.52 8.31
CA PHE A 454 3.17 12.68 9.50
C PHE A 454 2.17 13.26 10.51
N TYR A 455 2.31 14.54 10.83
CA TYR A 455 1.45 15.21 11.81
C TYR A 455 0.02 15.37 11.29
N VAL A 456 -0.13 15.57 9.97
CA VAL A 456 -1.45 15.61 9.34
C VAL A 456 -2.16 14.27 9.48
N TYR A 457 -1.49 13.16 9.17
CA TYR A 457 -2.13 11.86 9.27
C TYR A 457 -2.40 11.47 10.72
N GLN A 458 -1.48 11.82 11.65
CA GLN A 458 -1.72 11.69 13.09
C GLN A 458 -3.00 12.41 13.53
N GLU A 459 -3.21 13.65 13.08
CA GLU A 459 -4.40 14.43 13.41
C GLU A 459 -5.67 13.87 12.75
N ILE A 460 -5.58 13.35 11.52
CA ILE A 460 -6.67 12.61 10.87
C ILE A 460 -7.09 11.42 11.74
N ILE A 461 -6.14 10.60 12.20
CA ILE A 461 -6.44 9.42 13.00
C ILE A 461 -7.01 9.82 14.37
N ARG A 462 -6.36 10.76 15.07
CA ARG A 462 -6.79 11.25 16.40
C ARG A 462 -8.22 11.78 16.39
N THR A 463 -8.63 12.42 15.30
CA THR A 463 -9.97 12.97 15.13
C THR A 463 -10.94 12.04 14.42
N ASN A 464 -10.54 10.79 14.15
CA ASN A 464 -11.29 9.82 13.34
C ASN A 464 -11.79 10.41 11.99
N GLY A 465 -10.94 11.22 11.36
CA GLY A 465 -11.17 11.91 10.09
C GLY A 465 -11.98 13.20 10.18
N GLU A 466 -12.39 13.66 11.37
CA GLU A 466 -13.19 14.89 11.50
C GLU A 466 -12.46 16.16 11.04
N CYS A 467 -11.14 16.20 11.15
CA CYS A 467 -10.36 17.39 10.78
C CYS A 467 -10.37 17.73 9.29
N VAL A 468 -10.74 16.80 8.39
CA VAL A 468 -10.72 17.04 6.93
C VAL A 468 -12.01 17.61 6.36
N ASP A 469 -13.07 17.77 7.16
CA ASP A 469 -14.35 18.33 6.71
C ASP A 469 -14.20 19.79 6.27
N GLU A 470 -14.92 20.24 5.24
CA GLU A 470 -14.71 21.56 4.62
C GLU A 470 -14.79 22.74 5.61
N LYS A 471 -15.70 22.68 6.59
CA LYS A 471 -15.79 23.69 7.66
C LYS A 471 -14.62 23.65 8.64
N LYS A 472 -14.07 22.47 8.90
CA LYS A 472 -12.96 22.23 9.83
C LYS A 472 -11.59 22.35 9.13
N ARG A 473 -11.51 22.28 7.80
CA ARG A 473 -10.26 22.42 7.03
C ARG A 473 -9.57 23.76 7.28
N TYR A 474 -10.32 24.85 7.43
CA TYR A 474 -9.76 26.14 7.80
C TYR A 474 -9.09 26.08 9.19
N THR A 475 -9.73 25.39 10.14
CA THR A 475 -9.20 25.17 11.49
C THR A 475 -8.03 24.19 11.51
N LEU A 476 -8.06 23.14 10.69
CA LEU A 476 -6.95 22.19 10.56
C LEU A 476 -5.72 22.88 9.98
N ASN A 477 -5.88 23.72 8.95
CA ASN A 477 -4.77 24.48 8.38
C ASN A 477 -4.19 25.47 9.40
N SER A 478 -5.02 26.12 10.22
CA SER A 478 -4.52 26.98 11.30
C SER A 478 -3.85 26.18 12.42
N GLN A 479 -4.44 25.06 12.85
CA GLN A 479 -3.86 24.18 13.87
C GLN A 479 -2.56 23.53 13.41
N LEU A 480 -2.45 23.11 12.15
CA LEU A 480 -1.22 22.61 11.56
C LEU A 480 -0.17 23.70 11.48
N LYS A 481 -0.56 24.91 11.08
CA LYS A 481 0.35 26.07 11.12
C LYS A 481 0.85 26.31 12.53
N ASP A 482 -0.02 26.28 13.53
CA ASP A 482 0.36 26.43 14.94
C ASP A 482 1.28 25.28 15.40
N VAL A 483 0.99 24.01 15.06
CA VAL A 483 1.81 22.84 15.41
C VAL A 483 3.18 22.88 14.73
N LEU A 484 3.24 23.26 13.46
CA LEU A 484 4.47 23.42 12.70
C LEU A 484 5.29 24.62 13.19
N GLU A 485 4.64 25.73 13.55
CA GLU A 485 5.28 26.88 14.19
C GLU A 485 5.78 26.55 15.61
N ILE A 486 5.06 25.71 16.36
CA ILE A 486 5.47 25.17 17.68
C ILE A 486 6.70 24.26 17.55
N LYS A 487 6.96 23.63 16.40
CA LYS A 487 8.21 22.88 16.14
C LYS A 487 9.44 23.81 16.20
N GLY A 488 9.31 25.03 15.70
CA GLY A 488 10.30 26.09 15.92
C GLY A 488 10.48 26.46 17.39
N LEU A 489 9.40 26.39 18.18
CA LEU A 489 9.42 26.60 19.63
C LEU A 489 10.17 25.47 20.37
N ARG A 490 10.10 24.21 19.91
CA ARG A 490 10.87 23.08 20.47
C ARG A 490 12.38 23.23 20.24
N GLU A 491 12.79 23.73 19.08
CA GLU A 491 14.19 24.07 18.77
C GLU A 491 14.71 25.16 19.72
N ILE A 492 13.88 26.18 19.97
CA ILE A 492 14.16 27.28 20.91
C ILE A 492 14.27 26.73 22.35
N ILE A 493 13.31 25.90 22.79
CA ILE A 493 13.32 25.28 24.12
C ILE A 493 14.54 24.37 24.30
N LYS A 494 14.94 23.62 23.27
CA LYS A 494 16.13 22.76 23.27
C LYS A 494 17.41 23.58 23.43
N LEU A 495 17.60 24.62 22.62
CA LEU A 495 18.78 25.51 22.69
C LEU A 495 18.89 26.23 24.04
N VAL A 496 17.76 26.61 24.62
CA VAL A 496 17.67 27.19 25.98
C VAL A 496 18.00 26.14 27.05
N SER A 497 17.49 24.91 26.92
CA SER A 497 17.74 23.82 27.87
C SER A 497 19.21 23.33 27.88
N GLU A 498 19.91 23.50 26.76
CA GLU A 498 21.33 23.16 26.58
C GLU A 498 22.28 24.32 26.93
N GLY A 499 21.77 25.46 27.40
CA GLY A 499 22.60 26.62 27.80
C GLY A 499 23.24 27.39 26.64
N LYS A 500 22.79 27.19 25.39
CA LYS A 500 23.35 27.81 24.18
C LYS A 500 22.64 29.11 23.79
N VAL A 501 22.45 30.01 24.76
CA VAL A 501 21.71 31.27 24.59
C VAL A 501 22.37 32.22 23.57
N THR A 502 23.70 32.13 23.41
CA THR A 502 24.50 32.94 22.49
C THR A 502 24.22 32.63 21.02
N ASP A 503 23.92 31.38 20.67
CA ASP A 503 23.63 30.95 19.29
C ASP A 503 22.23 31.43 18.84
N LEU A 504 21.30 31.56 19.79
CA LEU A 504 19.95 32.08 19.54
C LEU A 504 19.98 33.58 19.22
N GLN A 505 20.83 34.36 19.90
CA GLN A 505 20.98 35.80 19.68
C GLN A 505 21.65 36.12 18.33
N LEU A 506 22.54 35.25 17.86
CA LEU A 506 23.20 35.36 16.55
C LEU A 506 22.25 35.01 15.39
N LYS A 507 21.42 33.97 15.53
CA LYS A 507 20.41 33.61 14.51
C LYS A 507 19.28 34.64 14.37
N LEU A 508 18.93 35.34 15.44
CA LEU A 508 17.81 36.31 15.46
C LEU A 508 18.22 37.77 15.19
N GLY A 509 19.46 38.03 14.78
CA GLY A 509 19.88 39.33 14.26
C GLY A 509 20.09 40.45 15.30
N GLY A 510 20.35 40.10 16.57
CA GLY A 510 20.73 41.06 17.61
C GLY A 510 19.58 41.89 18.19
N ARG A 511 19.47 41.88 19.54
CA ARG A 511 18.57 42.68 20.40
C ARG A 511 17.13 42.84 19.89
N LEU A 512 16.41 41.73 19.71
CA LEU A 512 14.94 41.78 19.78
C LEU A 512 14.51 41.81 21.25
N LYS A 513 13.66 42.79 21.61
CA LYS A 513 13.01 42.82 22.93
C LYS A 513 11.94 41.72 22.97
N ILE A 514 11.78 41.05 24.11
CA ILE A 514 10.86 39.91 24.30
C ILE A 514 9.44 40.21 23.79
N ASN A 515 8.95 41.43 24.00
CA ASN A 515 7.62 41.86 23.55
C ASN A 515 7.47 41.88 22.02
N GLN A 516 8.56 41.99 21.27
CA GLN A 516 8.56 41.96 19.80
C GLN A 516 8.60 40.54 19.22
N LEU A 517 8.93 39.52 20.03
CA LEU A 517 8.75 38.12 19.62
C LEU A 517 7.26 37.76 19.63
N LEU A 518 6.51 38.19 20.64
CA LEU A 518 5.09 37.84 20.79
C LEU A 518 4.20 38.41 19.66
N ASP A 519 4.56 39.55 19.08
CA ASP A 519 3.85 40.12 17.92
C ASP A 519 4.09 39.36 16.60
N LYS A 520 5.11 38.47 16.55
CA LYS A 520 5.47 37.72 15.34
C LYS A 520 4.91 36.30 15.30
N PHE A 521 4.49 35.75 16.43
CA PHE A 521 3.86 34.44 16.53
C PHE A 521 2.43 34.69 16.98
N ASP A 522 1.44 34.45 16.13
CA ASP A 522 0.03 34.73 16.39
C ASP A 522 -0.52 33.72 17.43
N VAL A 523 -0.07 33.83 18.69
CA VAL A 523 -0.34 32.86 19.75
C VAL A 523 -1.58 33.27 20.55
N ASN A 524 -2.50 32.32 20.77
CA ASN A 524 -3.68 32.56 21.61
C ASN A 524 -3.33 32.98 23.07
N ASP A 525 -4.25 33.70 23.72
CA ASP A 525 -4.04 34.35 25.02
C ASP A 525 -3.54 33.41 26.14
N ASN A 526 -3.97 32.14 26.12
CA ASN A 526 -3.58 31.16 27.14
C ASN A 526 -2.11 30.75 27.01
N ASN A 527 -1.60 30.63 25.78
CA ASN A 527 -0.22 30.26 25.50
C ASN A 527 0.74 31.44 25.67
N GLN A 528 0.30 32.68 25.39
CA GLN A 528 1.08 33.88 25.69
C GLN A 528 1.43 33.96 27.19
N ARG A 529 0.47 33.65 28.06
CA ARG A 529 0.67 33.71 29.52
C ARG A 529 1.72 32.72 30.01
N LEU A 530 1.73 31.51 29.45
CA LEU A 530 2.70 30.46 29.81
C LEU A 530 4.11 30.82 29.33
N ILE A 531 4.23 31.38 28.12
CA ILE A 531 5.50 31.82 27.53
C ILE A 531 6.07 33.00 28.32
N ILE A 532 5.24 33.99 28.68
CA ILE A 532 5.64 35.13 29.51
C ILE A 532 6.13 34.65 30.89
N ASP A 533 5.44 33.71 31.53
CA ASP A 533 5.85 33.20 32.86
C ASP A 533 7.16 32.40 32.79
N LEU A 534 7.40 31.66 31.71
CA LEU A 534 8.65 30.92 31.50
C LEU A 534 9.84 31.86 31.24
N LEU A 535 9.63 32.92 30.44
CA LEU A 535 10.65 33.91 30.10
C LEU A 535 11.00 34.80 31.29
N ASN A 536 10.02 35.21 32.10
CA ASN A 536 10.27 35.97 33.34
C ASN A 536 11.09 35.16 34.36
N ARG A 537 10.92 33.83 34.40
CA ARG A 537 11.73 32.95 35.26
C ARG A 537 13.17 32.76 34.75
N LEU A 538 13.39 32.94 33.46
CA LEU A 538 14.72 32.87 32.83
C LEU A 538 15.48 34.20 32.95
N GLU A 539 14.80 35.35 32.93
CA GLU A 539 15.41 36.67 33.18
C GLU A 539 15.78 36.91 34.66
N ALA A 540 15.14 36.17 35.57
CA ALA A 540 15.40 36.25 37.01
C ALA A 540 16.57 35.35 37.49
N LYS A 541 17.17 34.55 36.59
CA LYS A 541 18.39 33.77 36.83
C LYS A 541 19.56 34.40 36.07
#